data_AF-A0A316EMV6-F1
#
_entry.id   AF-A0A316EMV6-F1
#
_cell.length_a   1.000
_cell.length_b   1.000
_cell.length_c   1.000
_cell.angle_alpha   90.00
_cell.angle_beta   90.00
_cell.angle_gamma   90.00
#
_symmetry.space_group_name_H-M   'P 1'
#
loop_
_entity.id
_entity.type
_entity.pdbx_description
1 polymer ?
#
loop_
_entity_poly.entity_id
_entity_poly.type
_entity_poly.pdbx_seq_one_letter_code
_entity_poly.pdbx_strand_id
1 'polypeptide(L)'
;MSPVRDVPVQPVVSWHPDEGSATSRIISVDLQLADPAAGWPYDEEEFLVGCMIDGRPSCTVRALDSAGVVLHRFGGTYGPTYFRAELTDASADPATANLWLTLTTAGGVPFYTAALPLDGSGIQTAERPAPPPRRRSTRPPETAPVVDDPAAPVFFLSYARPERSRTVGPPRDPNRAVIRFFDDLNELVNELVGSPVGDSPGFMDRILDGGDRWQSSILRAAGTSQVMVSLVSGPYFRSPWCALEWSVFSRRRVVSRDGLDPHGRTAIVPVLWTPFSEPVPAPIAAVQMFTPTGLPDESAIALYREEGLMGLAQTGQAAAYDAIVWKLAMHIQRIHSNYRVEPLVPDGIEGLPNSF
;
A
#
# COMPACT_ATOMS: atom_id res chain seq x y z
N MET A 1 22.04 -25.33 11.25
CA MET A 1 21.38 -24.42 10.29
C MET A 1 21.05 -25.24 9.07
N SER A 2 19.79 -25.65 8.91
CA SER A 2 19.32 -26.25 7.66
C SER A 2 19.22 -25.15 6.61
N PRO A 3 19.53 -25.42 5.33
CA PRO A 3 19.33 -24.44 4.26
C PRO A 3 17.84 -24.09 4.18
N VAL A 4 17.53 -22.80 4.09
CA VAL A 4 16.20 -22.31 3.72
C VAL A 4 15.85 -22.96 2.39
N ARG A 5 14.84 -23.83 2.39
CA ARG A 5 14.35 -24.48 1.17
C ARG A 5 13.33 -23.52 0.56
N ASP A 6 13.76 -22.75 -0.43
CA ASP A 6 12.83 -22.01 -1.28
C ASP A 6 11.97 -23.01 -2.05
N VAL A 7 10.66 -22.77 -2.17
CA VAL A 7 9.83 -23.46 -3.16
C VAL A 7 10.08 -22.78 -4.50
N PRO A 8 10.77 -23.43 -5.45
CA PRO A 8 10.86 -22.88 -6.79
C PRO A 8 9.48 -22.99 -7.44
N VAL A 9 8.85 -21.85 -7.72
CA VAL A 9 7.61 -21.77 -8.50
C VAL A 9 7.92 -21.32 -9.93
N GLN A 10 7.14 -21.81 -10.89
CA GLN A 10 7.20 -21.39 -12.27
C GLN A 10 5.84 -20.85 -12.71
N PRO A 11 5.79 -19.68 -13.36
CA PRO A 11 4.56 -19.20 -13.96
C PRO A 11 4.16 -20.04 -15.17
N VAL A 12 2.87 -20.34 -15.26
CA VAL A 12 2.21 -20.91 -16.43
C VAL A 12 1.34 -19.81 -17.02
N VAL A 13 1.74 -19.30 -18.18
CA VAL A 13 1.08 -18.15 -18.82
C VAL A 13 0.45 -18.57 -20.12
N SER A 14 -0.81 -18.16 -20.35
CA SER A 14 -1.50 -18.37 -21.62
C SER A 14 -2.05 -17.06 -22.18
N TRP A 15 -2.14 -16.99 -23.51
CA TRP A 15 -2.64 -15.84 -24.24
C TRP A 15 -3.93 -16.23 -24.96
N HIS A 16 -4.99 -15.48 -24.70
CA HIS A 16 -6.31 -15.67 -25.27
C HIS A 16 -6.68 -14.45 -26.12
N PRO A 17 -7.39 -14.63 -27.25
CA PRO A 17 -7.96 -13.52 -27.99
C PRO A 17 -8.98 -12.78 -27.11
N ASP A 18 -9.02 -11.46 -27.21
CA ASP A 18 -10.07 -10.64 -26.62
C ASP A 18 -11.17 -10.46 -27.68
N GLU A 19 -12.33 -11.10 -27.48
CA GLU A 19 -13.41 -11.09 -28.46
C GLU A 19 -13.90 -9.65 -28.70
N GLY A 20 -13.72 -9.15 -29.93
CA GLY A 20 -14.12 -7.80 -30.33
C GLY A 20 -12.98 -6.78 -30.45
N SER A 21 -11.72 -7.16 -30.20
CA SER A 21 -10.58 -6.26 -30.35
C SER A 21 -9.33 -6.96 -30.89
N ALA A 22 -8.77 -6.42 -31.98
CA ALA A 22 -7.52 -6.91 -32.56
C ALA A 22 -6.27 -6.37 -31.84
N THR A 23 -6.42 -5.36 -31.00
CA THR A 23 -5.33 -4.65 -30.30
C THR A 23 -5.19 -5.07 -28.84
N SER A 24 -6.04 -5.97 -28.36
CA SER A 24 -6.00 -6.47 -26.99
C SER A 24 -5.89 -7.99 -26.92
N ARG A 25 -5.31 -8.44 -25.82
CA ARG A 25 -5.11 -9.85 -25.48
C ARG A 25 -5.46 -10.06 -24.01
N ILE A 26 -6.11 -11.20 -23.73
CA ILE A 26 -6.30 -11.67 -22.37
C ILE A 26 -5.13 -12.59 -22.03
N ILE A 27 -4.47 -12.34 -20.91
CA ILE A 27 -3.32 -13.11 -20.41
C ILE A 27 -3.77 -13.78 -19.13
N SER A 28 -3.71 -15.10 -19.07
CA SER A 28 -3.88 -15.83 -17.81
C SER A 28 -2.51 -16.12 -17.20
N VAL A 29 -2.39 -15.92 -15.89
CA VAL A 29 -1.18 -16.25 -15.12
C VAL A 29 -1.58 -17.24 -14.04
N ASP A 30 -0.94 -18.40 -14.08
CA ASP A 30 -1.03 -19.43 -13.06
C ASP A 30 0.37 -19.79 -12.55
N LEU A 31 0.46 -20.60 -11.51
CA LEU A 31 1.73 -21.05 -10.91
C LEU A 31 1.75 -22.57 -10.77
N GLN A 32 2.92 -23.15 -10.97
CA GLN A 32 3.19 -24.55 -10.65
C GLN A 32 4.50 -24.66 -9.88
N LEU A 33 4.66 -25.75 -9.13
CA LEU A 33 5.97 -26.08 -8.57
C LEU A 33 6.95 -26.44 -9.68
N ALA A 34 8.17 -25.91 -9.61
CA ALA A 34 9.24 -26.29 -10.52
C ALA A 34 9.70 -27.73 -10.29
N ASP A 35 9.59 -28.22 -9.05
CA ASP A 35 9.80 -29.62 -8.68
C ASP A 35 8.62 -30.11 -7.83
N PRO A 36 7.58 -30.71 -8.43
CA PRO A 36 6.43 -31.27 -7.71
C PRO A 36 6.80 -32.45 -6.78
N ALA A 37 7.96 -33.07 -6.98
CA ALA A 37 8.43 -34.17 -6.13
C ALA A 37 9.17 -33.66 -4.89
N ALA A 38 9.59 -32.39 -4.88
CA ALA A 38 10.08 -31.74 -3.68
C ALA A 38 8.91 -31.57 -2.69
N GLY A 39 9.04 -32.18 -1.51
CA GLY A 39 8.04 -32.02 -0.46
C GLY A 39 7.89 -30.55 -0.05
N TRP A 40 6.65 -30.15 0.23
CA TRP A 40 6.31 -28.79 0.66
C TRP A 40 7.13 -28.36 1.89
N PRO A 41 7.94 -27.29 1.80
CA PRO A 41 8.92 -26.95 2.82
C PRO A 41 8.42 -25.95 3.87
N TYR A 42 7.16 -25.51 3.78
CA TYR A 42 6.57 -24.51 4.67
C TYR A 42 5.49 -25.11 5.58
N ASP A 43 5.23 -24.45 6.70
CA ASP A 43 4.25 -24.90 7.69
C ASP A 43 2.81 -24.55 7.24
N GLU A 44 2.64 -23.45 6.49
CA GLU A 44 1.37 -23.01 5.92
C GLU A 44 0.98 -23.85 4.71
N GLU A 45 -0.31 -24.21 4.59
CA GLU A 45 -0.81 -25.05 3.49
C GLU A 45 -1.05 -24.26 2.19
N GLU A 46 -1.16 -22.93 2.27
CA GLU A 46 -1.52 -22.02 1.19
C GLU A 46 -0.70 -20.73 1.23
N PHE A 47 -0.27 -20.25 0.05
CA PHE A 47 0.41 -18.96 -0.11
C PHE A 47 -0.22 -18.13 -1.22
N LEU A 48 -0.56 -16.87 -0.90
CA LEU A 48 -0.91 -15.89 -1.91
C LEU A 48 0.36 -15.34 -2.58
N VAL A 49 0.44 -15.49 -3.89
CA VAL A 49 1.47 -14.90 -4.74
C VAL A 49 0.83 -13.82 -5.60
N GLY A 50 1.28 -12.57 -5.43
CA GLY A 50 0.80 -11.46 -6.25
C GLY A 50 1.42 -11.51 -7.65
N CYS A 51 0.63 -11.22 -8.68
CA CYS A 51 1.06 -11.17 -10.08
C CYS A 51 0.94 -9.72 -10.59
N MET A 52 2.04 -9.18 -11.13
CA MET A 52 2.05 -7.85 -11.73
C MET A 52 2.59 -7.93 -13.14
N ILE A 53 1.89 -7.34 -14.12
CA ILE A 53 2.35 -7.25 -15.51
C ILE A 53 2.53 -5.77 -15.87
N ASP A 54 3.77 -5.33 -16.15
CA ASP A 54 4.05 -4.00 -16.70
C ASP A 54 4.28 -4.11 -18.21
N GLY A 55 3.49 -3.38 -19.00
CA GLY A 55 3.61 -3.33 -20.46
C GLY A 55 4.06 -2.00 -21.02
N ARG A 56 4.34 -1.01 -20.17
CA ARG A 56 4.60 0.36 -20.64
C ARG A 56 5.97 0.49 -21.31
N PRO A 57 6.10 1.39 -22.30
CA PRO A 57 5.05 2.27 -22.82
C PRO A 57 4.18 1.62 -23.92
N SER A 58 4.50 0.39 -24.35
CA SER A 58 3.90 -0.25 -25.52
C SER A 58 2.45 -0.71 -25.31
N CYS A 59 2.11 -1.08 -24.08
CA CYS A 59 0.81 -1.58 -23.69
C CYS A 59 0.33 -0.98 -22.37
N THR A 60 -0.98 -0.77 -22.27
CA THR A 60 -1.68 -0.63 -21.00
C THR A 60 -2.16 -2.01 -20.54
N VAL A 61 -1.93 -2.35 -19.28
CA VAL A 61 -2.31 -3.66 -18.72
C VAL A 61 -3.20 -3.46 -17.50
N ARG A 62 -4.28 -4.24 -17.42
CA ARG A 62 -5.28 -4.21 -16.34
C ARG A 62 -5.51 -5.64 -15.83
N ALA A 63 -5.63 -5.83 -14.52
CA ALA A 63 -6.17 -7.06 -13.97
C ALA A 63 -7.70 -7.14 -14.19
N LEU A 64 -8.18 -8.32 -14.57
CA LEU A 64 -9.61 -8.61 -14.75
C LEU A 64 -10.24 -9.19 -13.48
N ASP A 65 -9.42 -9.68 -12.54
CA ASP A 65 -9.79 -10.22 -11.25
C ASP A 65 -8.76 -9.85 -10.16
N SER A 66 -8.74 -10.57 -9.04
CA SER A 66 -7.71 -10.44 -8.02
C SER A 66 -6.35 -10.79 -8.63
N ALA A 67 -5.44 -9.81 -8.73
CA ALA A 67 -4.11 -9.91 -9.31
C ALA A 67 -3.13 -10.78 -8.48
N GLY A 68 -3.55 -11.98 -8.11
CA GLY A 68 -2.79 -12.91 -7.30
C GLY A 68 -3.37 -14.31 -7.38
N VAL A 69 -2.50 -15.29 -7.16
CA VAL A 69 -2.79 -16.72 -7.27
C VAL A 69 -2.49 -17.36 -5.92
N VAL A 70 -3.40 -18.20 -5.44
CA VAL A 70 -3.20 -18.96 -4.19
C VAL A 70 -2.57 -20.30 -4.55
N LEU A 71 -1.30 -20.48 -4.18
CA LEU A 71 -0.54 -21.72 -4.32
C LEU A 71 -0.81 -22.64 -3.13
N HIS A 72 -1.18 -23.87 -3.39
CA HIS A 72 -1.50 -24.88 -2.37
C HIS A 72 -0.39 -25.92 -2.23
N ARG A 73 -0.22 -26.50 -1.03
CA ARG A 73 0.82 -27.49 -0.70
C ARG A 73 0.88 -28.75 -1.57
N PHE A 74 -0.16 -29.01 -2.35
CA PHE A 74 -0.22 -30.13 -3.30
C PHE A 74 0.33 -29.78 -4.68
N GLY A 75 0.89 -28.57 -4.84
CA GLY A 75 1.72 -28.17 -5.97
C GLY A 75 1.00 -27.50 -7.13
N GLY A 76 -0.27 -27.16 -6.96
CA GLY A 76 -1.06 -26.37 -7.91
C GLY A 76 -1.73 -25.18 -7.21
N THR A 77 -2.63 -24.52 -7.92
CA THR A 77 -3.30 -23.30 -7.45
C THR A 77 -4.82 -23.48 -7.46
N TYR A 78 -5.53 -22.52 -6.87
CA TYR A 78 -6.99 -22.46 -6.93
C TYR A 78 -7.54 -21.89 -8.26
N GLY A 79 -6.67 -21.63 -9.23
CA GLY A 79 -7.01 -21.11 -10.54
C GLY A 79 -6.12 -19.93 -10.94
N PRO A 80 -6.05 -19.62 -12.25
CA PRO A 80 -5.28 -18.50 -12.75
C PRO A 80 -5.94 -17.16 -12.39
N THR A 81 -5.12 -16.10 -12.38
CA THR A 81 -5.57 -14.71 -12.47
C THR A 81 -5.50 -14.23 -13.91
N TYR A 82 -6.36 -13.29 -14.30
CA TYR A 82 -6.47 -12.81 -15.67
C TYR A 82 -6.11 -11.32 -15.78
N PHE A 83 -5.40 -10.99 -16.85
CA PHE A 83 -5.04 -9.62 -17.23
C PHE A 83 -5.52 -9.33 -18.65
N ARG A 84 -5.86 -8.08 -18.93
CA ARG A 84 -6.09 -7.56 -20.28
C ARG A 84 -4.96 -6.61 -20.63
N ALA A 85 -4.19 -6.95 -21.65
CA ALA A 85 -3.19 -6.08 -22.23
C ALA A 85 -3.75 -5.47 -23.53
N GLU A 86 -3.62 -4.15 -23.67
CA GLU A 86 -4.08 -3.40 -24.83
C GLU A 86 -2.92 -2.55 -25.36
N LEU A 87 -2.64 -2.67 -26.67
CA LEU A 87 -1.60 -1.90 -27.34
C LEU A 87 -1.95 -0.42 -27.29
N THR A 88 -0.97 0.40 -26.90
CA THR A 88 -1.14 1.86 -26.84
C THR A 88 -1.16 2.50 -28.23
N ASP A 89 -0.58 1.83 -29.23
CA ASP A 89 -0.67 2.19 -30.65
C ASP A 89 -1.21 0.99 -31.44
N ALA A 90 -2.38 1.14 -32.06
CA ALA A 90 -3.04 0.10 -32.84
C ALA A 90 -2.27 -0.35 -34.09
N SER A 91 -1.27 0.44 -34.51
CA SER A 91 -0.38 0.12 -35.63
C SER A 91 0.95 -0.54 -35.19
N ALA A 92 1.20 -0.64 -33.87
CA ALA A 92 2.41 -1.25 -33.34
C ALA A 92 2.39 -2.78 -33.55
N ASP A 93 3.56 -3.32 -33.86
CA ASP A 93 3.75 -4.77 -33.97
C ASP A 93 3.70 -5.42 -32.57
N PRO A 94 2.74 -6.32 -32.29
CA PRO A 94 2.66 -7.04 -31.02
C PRO A 94 3.95 -7.78 -30.66
N ALA A 95 4.73 -8.22 -31.65
CA ALA A 95 6.01 -8.92 -31.43
C ALA A 95 7.09 -8.00 -30.83
N THR A 96 6.89 -6.68 -30.88
CA THR A 96 7.82 -5.68 -30.31
C THR A 96 7.37 -5.15 -28.95
N ALA A 97 6.19 -5.55 -28.47
CA ALA A 97 5.66 -5.15 -27.17
C ALA A 97 6.27 -6.01 -26.06
N ASN A 98 7.03 -5.37 -25.16
CA ASN A 98 7.65 -6.04 -24.02
C ASN A 98 6.73 -5.93 -22.80
N LEU A 99 6.08 -7.03 -22.41
CA LEU A 99 5.47 -7.13 -21.10
C LEU A 99 6.43 -7.77 -20.11
N TRP A 100 6.32 -7.41 -18.83
CA TRP A 100 7.12 -7.96 -17.74
C TRP A 100 6.23 -8.49 -16.64
N LEU A 101 6.23 -9.81 -16.45
CA LEU A 101 5.59 -10.44 -15.30
C LEU A 101 6.52 -10.39 -14.10
N THR A 102 6.02 -9.87 -12.99
CA THR A 102 6.68 -9.90 -11.68
C THR A 102 5.79 -10.68 -10.72
N LEU A 103 6.35 -11.72 -10.09
CA LEU A 103 5.69 -12.41 -8.98
C LEU A 103 6.19 -11.82 -7.68
N THR A 104 5.25 -11.57 -6.78
CA THR A 104 5.49 -10.95 -5.49
C THR A 104 4.99 -11.83 -4.37
N THR A 105 5.66 -11.78 -3.22
CA THR A 105 5.13 -12.34 -1.99
C THR A 105 3.84 -11.59 -1.59
N ALA A 106 3.09 -12.12 -0.62
CA ALA A 106 1.94 -11.40 -0.04
C ALA A 106 2.29 -10.00 0.50
N GLY A 107 3.57 -9.76 0.84
CA GLY A 107 4.10 -8.46 1.25
C GLY A 107 4.59 -7.56 0.11
N GLY A 108 4.31 -7.92 -1.16
CA GLY A 108 4.68 -7.12 -2.33
C GLY A 108 6.15 -7.21 -2.75
N VAL A 109 6.97 -8.04 -2.11
CA VAL A 109 8.39 -8.20 -2.47
C VAL A 109 8.51 -9.03 -3.74
N PRO A 110 9.15 -8.52 -4.81
CA PRO A 110 9.36 -9.28 -6.03
C PRO A 110 10.41 -10.38 -5.80
N PHE A 111 10.09 -11.59 -6.22
CA PHE A 111 11.01 -12.74 -6.16
C PHE A 111 11.20 -13.42 -7.52
N TYR A 112 10.38 -13.07 -8.52
CA TYR A 112 10.50 -13.57 -9.88
C TYR A 112 10.19 -12.44 -10.85
N THR A 113 10.95 -12.33 -11.95
CA THR A 113 10.64 -11.44 -13.07
C THR A 113 11.00 -12.12 -14.37
N ALA A 114 10.09 -12.07 -15.34
CA ALA A 114 10.35 -12.58 -16.69
C ALA A 114 9.66 -11.73 -17.76
N ALA A 115 10.23 -11.75 -18.97
CA ALA A 115 9.60 -11.15 -20.12
C ALA A 115 8.43 -12.03 -20.61
N LEU A 116 7.31 -11.38 -20.90
CA LEU A 116 6.12 -11.95 -21.51
C LEU A 116 5.91 -11.30 -22.88
N PRO A 117 6.37 -11.94 -23.97
CA PRO A 117 6.06 -11.49 -25.32
C PRO A 117 4.55 -11.49 -25.55
N LEU A 118 4.01 -10.40 -26.11
CA LEU A 118 2.56 -10.29 -26.37
C LEU A 118 2.10 -11.20 -27.53
N ASP A 119 3.04 -11.64 -28.38
CA ASP A 119 2.80 -12.56 -29.50
C ASP A 119 2.57 -14.03 -29.08
N GLY A 120 2.72 -14.33 -27.78
CA GLY A 120 2.53 -15.67 -27.24
C GLY A 120 3.70 -16.63 -27.49
N SER A 121 4.89 -16.12 -27.83
CA SER A 121 6.11 -16.92 -28.03
C SER A 121 6.67 -17.59 -26.75
N GLY A 122 5.96 -17.49 -25.63
CA GLY A 122 6.29 -18.13 -24.35
C GLY A 122 7.16 -17.25 -23.44
N ILE A 123 7.28 -17.65 -22.17
CA ILE A 123 8.04 -16.89 -21.16
C ILE A 123 9.52 -16.93 -21.50
N GLN A 124 10.13 -15.75 -21.64
CA GLN A 124 11.57 -15.63 -21.84
C GLN A 124 12.21 -15.16 -20.53
N THR A 125 13.10 -15.99 -19.98
CA THR A 125 13.91 -15.62 -18.82
C THR A 125 14.95 -14.61 -19.28
N ALA A 126 14.57 -13.33 -19.25
CA ALA A 126 15.44 -12.20 -19.58
C ALA A 126 15.58 -11.32 -18.34
N GLU A 127 16.79 -10.80 -18.10
CA GLU A 127 16.95 -9.71 -17.14
C GLU A 127 16.20 -8.49 -17.66
N ARG A 128 15.36 -7.89 -16.81
CA ARG A 128 14.74 -6.61 -17.15
C ARG A 128 15.87 -5.62 -17.46
N PRO A 129 15.89 -4.98 -18.65
CA PRO A 129 16.94 -4.04 -18.98
C PRO A 129 17.05 -3.03 -17.84
N ALA A 130 18.25 -2.87 -17.31
CA ALA A 130 18.49 -1.88 -16.27
C ALA A 130 17.95 -0.53 -16.79
N PRO A 131 17.18 0.21 -15.97
CA PRO A 131 16.77 1.55 -16.37
C PRO A 131 18.02 2.33 -16.78
N PRO A 132 17.95 3.16 -17.83
CA PRO A 132 19.12 3.84 -18.36
C PRO A 132 19.87 4.54 -17.21
N PRO A 133 21.21 4.46 -17.16
CA PRO A 133 21.98 4.96 -16.03
C PRO A 133 21.65 6.42 -15.80
N ARG A 134 21.15 6.75 -14.61
CA ARG A 134 20.93 8.13 -14.20
C ARG A 134 22.27 8.86 -14.26
N ARG A 135 22.41 9.78 -15.23
CA ARG A 135 23.56 10.70 -15.31
C ARG A 135 23.77 11.32 -13.93
N ARG A 136 25.01 11.26 -13.41
CA ARG A 136 25.42 12.00 -12.21
C ARG A 136 25.04 13.46 -12.42
N SER A 137 24.08 13.92 -11.62
CA SER A 137 23.54 15.28 -11.66
C SER A 137 24.60 16.26 -11.16
N THR A 138 25.24 16.97 -12.07
CA THR A 138 25.70 18.33 -11.77
C THR A 138 24.46 19.17 -11.54
N ARG A 139 24.32 19.73 -10.32
CA ARG A 139 23.16 20.53 -9.88
C ARG A 139 22.65 21.45 -11.01
N PRO A 140 21.49 21.15 -11.62
CA PRO A 140 20.82 22.07 -12.53
C PRO A 140 20.07 23.14 -11.72
N PRO A 141 19.74 24.29 -12.32
CA PRO A 141 19.06 25.35 -11.62
C PRO A 141 17.68 24.88 -11.15
N GLU A 142 17.37 25.33 -9.94
CA GLU A 142 16.11 25.22 -9.22
C GLU A 142 14.96 25.75 -10.07
N THR A 143 14.25 24.88 -10.81
CA THR A 143 12.85 25.02 -11.30
C THR A 143 12.47 23.90 -12.29
N ALA A 144 12.58 22.63 -11.91
CA ALA A 144 11.86 21.55 -12.60
C ALA A 144 10.82 20.96 -11.62
N PRO A 145 9.55 20.76 -12.02
CA PRO A 145 8.54 20.22 -11.13
C PRO A 145 8.95 18.79 -10.76
N VAL A 146 9.21 18.58 -9.47
CA VAL A 146 9.52 17.25 -8.95
C VAL A 146 8.20 16.48 -8.93
N VAL A 147 8.04 15.56 -9.88
CA VAL A 147 6.85 14.70 -10.00
C VAL A 147 6.80 13.76 -8.80
N ASP A 148 5.60 13.53 -8.26
CA ASP A 148 5.39 12.56 -7.18
C ASP A 148 5.75 11.15 -7.67
N ASP A 149 6.30 10.32 -6.79
CA ASP A 149 6.47 8.90 -7.08
C ASP A 149 5.08 8.28 -7.20
N PRO A 150 4.62 7.86 -8.40
CA PRO A 150 3.27 7.35 -8.58
C PRO A 150 3.05 6.02 -7.83
N ALA A 151 4.13 5.35 -7.41
CA ALA A 151 4.07 4.12 -6.61
C ALA A 151 4.09 4.39 -5.10
N ALA A 152 4.19 5.65 -4.65
CA ALA A 152 4.11 5.98 -3.23
C ALA A 152 2.63 6.00 -2.77
N PRO A 153 2.31 5.42 -1.60
CA PRO A 153 0.94 5.47 -1.10
C PRO A 153 0.50 6.92 -0.85
N VAL A 154 -0.74 7.24 -1.21
CA VAL A 154 -1.37 8.52 -0.88
C VAL A 154 -1.37 8.74 0.64
N PHE A 155 -1.71 7.69 1.42
CA PHE A 155 -1.69 7.77 2.87
C PHE A 155 -1.01 6.58 3.55
N PHE A 156 -0.46 6.84 4.73
CA PHE A 156 0.09 5.86 5.66
C PHE A 156 -0.78 5.84 6.92
N LEU A 157 -1.24 4.67 7.36
CA LEU A 157 -2.00 4.50 8.58
C LEU A 157 -1.09 4.09 9.74
N SER A 158 -0.87 5.01 10.68
CA SER A 158 -0.14 4.80 11.92
C SER A 158 -1.11 4.45 13.04
N TYR A 159 -0.89 3.34 13.75
CA TYR A 159 -1.76 2.91 14.84
C TYR A 159 -1.02 2.08 15.90
N ALA A 160 -1.51 2.11 17.15
CA ALA A 160 -0.94 1.28 18.20
C ALA A 160 -1.36 -0.18 18.03
N ARG A 161 -0.36 -1.05 18.07
CA ARG A 161 -0.58 -2.49 18.10
C ARG A 161 -0.71 -2.95 19.54
N PRO A 162 -1.72 -3.76 19.87
CA PRO A 162 -1.74 -4.46 21.14
C PRO A 162 -0.56 -5.44 21.19
N GLU A 163 0.15 -5.46 22.33
CA GLU A 163 1.17 -6.48 22.58
C GLU A 163 0.54 -7.88 22.46
N ARG A 164 1.27 -8.86 21.91
CA ARG A 164 0.78 -10.25 21.79
C ARG A 164 0.36 -10.77 23.16
N SER A 165 -0.94 -10.70 23.46
CA SER A 165 -1.48 -11.36 24.63
C SER A 165 -1.33 -12.86 24.41
N ARG A 166 -0.61 -13.54 25.30
CA ARG A 166 -0.53 -15.02 25.36
C ARG A 166 -1.86 -15.61 25.85
N THR A 167 -2.99 -15.16 25.32
CA THR A 167 -4.29 -15.68 25.69
C THR A 167 -4.52 -17.04 25.05
N VAL A 168 -4.78 -18.03 25.89
CA VAL A 168 -5.22 -19.38 25.49
C VAL A 168 -6.66 -19.27 24.98
N GLY A 169 -6.84 -19.33 23.66
CA GLY A 169 -8.12 -19.27 22.97
C GLY A 169 -7.91 -19.17 21.45
N PRO A 170 -8.97 -19.38 20.62
CA PRO A 170 -8.83 -19.23 19.18
C PRO A 170 -8.32 -17.82 18.83
N PRO A 171 -7.38 -17.67 17.87
CA PRO A 171 -6.78 -16.37 17.56
C PRO A 171 -7.87 -15.39 17.15
N ARG A 172 -8.13 -14.37 17.97
CA ARG A 172 -8.84 -13.18 17.51
C ARG A 172 -7.78 -12.23 16.99
N ASP A 173 -7.87 -11.85 15.71
CA ASP A 173 -7.03 -10.78 15.18
C ASP A 173 -7.32 -9.50 15.99
N PRO A 174 -6.36 -9.05 16.82
CA PRO A 174 -6.61 -7.96 17.75
C PRO A 174 -6.75 -6.62 17.01
N ASN A 175 -6.45 -6.56 15.71
CA ASN A 175 -6.54 -5.36 14.88
C ASN A 175 -7.74 -5.35 13.93
N ARG A 176 -8.71 -6.27 14.05
CA ARG A 176 -9.85 -6.37 13.12
C ARG A 176 -10.56 -5.03 12.87
N ALA A 177 -10.76 -4.22 13.90
CA ALA A 177 -11.40 -2.90 13.76
C ALA A 177 -10.55 -1.92 12.96
N VAL A 178 -9.22 -1.95 13.14
CA VAL A 178 -8.27 -1.12 12.38
C VAL A 178 -8.22 -1.56 10.92
N ILE A 179 -8.21 -2.87 10.66
CA ILE A 179 -8.22 -3.42 9.29
C ILE A 179 -9.48 -2.98 8.54
N ARG A 180 -10.65 -3.12 9.17
CA ARG A 180 -11.91 -2.63 8.60
C ARG A 180 -11.84 -1.14 8.28
N PHE A 181 -11.41 -0.33 9.25
CA PHE A 181 -11.26 1.11 9.04
C PHE A 181 -10.30 1.44 7.89
N PHE A 182 -9.19 0.73 7.79
CA PHE A 182 -8.24 0.91 6.71
C PHE A 182 -8.89 0.59 5.36
N ASP A 183 -9.59 -0.54 5.24
CA ASP A 183 -10.24 -0.96 3.99
C ASP A 183 -11.31 0.08 3.58
N ASP A 184 -12.17 0.51 4.52
CA ASP A 184 -13.20 1.53 4.29
C ASP A 184 -12.57 2.87 3.81
N LEU A 185 -11.51 3.34 4.50
CA LEU A 185 -10.83 4.58 4.13
C LEU A 185 -10.11 4.46 2.79
N ASN A 186 -9.46 3.31 2.54
CA ASN A 186 -8.71 3.04 1.33
C ASN A 186 -9.61 3.07 0.10
N GLU A 187 -10.79 2.46 0.18
CA GLU A 187 -11.80 2.49 -0.89
C GLU A 187 -12.23 3.93 -1.23
N LEU A 188 -12.57 4.73 -0.21
CA LEU A 188 -13.01 6.12 -0.41
C LEU A 188 -11.90 7.01 -0.95
N VAL A 189 -10.66 6.86 -0.47
CA VAL A 189 -9.52 7.63 -0.99
C VAL A 189 -9.20 7.22 -2.43
N ASN A 190 -9.31 5.94 -2.76
CA ASN A 190 -9.11 5.44 -4.12
C ASN A 190 -10.07 6.11 -5.11
N GLU A 191 -11.35 6.15 -4.75
CA GLU A 191 -12.40 6.77 -5.55
C GLU A 191 -12.15 8.28 -5.74
N LEU A 192 -11.70 8.97 -4.69
CA LEU A 192 -11.49 10.42 -4.70
C LEU A 192 -10.21 10.88 -5.43
N VAL A 193 -9.15 10.07 -5.37
CA VAL A 193 -7.85 10.40 -6.01
C VAL A 193 -7.79 9.89 -7.45
N GLY A 194 -8.58 8.87 -7.79
CA GLY A 194 -8.56 8.26 -9.11
C GLY A 194 -7.26 7.50 -9.36
N SER A 195 -6.76 6.79 -8.35
CA SER A 195 -5.54 5.99 -8.49
C SER A 195 -5.72 4.93 -9.58
N PRO A 196 -4.65 4.60 -10.33
CA PRO A 196 -4.69 3.50 -11.29
C PRO A 196 -5.15 2.20 -10.62
N VAL A 197 -5.98 1.43 -11.33
CA VAL A 197 -6.52 0.15 -10.84
C VAL A 197 -5.38 -0.81 -10.49
N GLY A 198 -5.29 -1.22 -9.22
CA GLY A 198 -4.25 -2.12 -8.70
C GLY A 198 -3.25 -1.47 -7.74
N ASP A 199 -3.21 -0.13 -7.67
CA ASP A 199 -2.46 0.58 -6.64
C ASP A 199 -3.32 0.77 -5.39
N SER A 200 -2.81 0.35 -4.22
CA SER A 200 -3.44 0.66 -2.94
C SER A 200 -3.06 2.08 -2.54
N PRO A 201 -3.99 3.06 -2.49
CA PRO A 201 -3.65 4.42 -2.07
C PRO A 201 -3.21 4.47 -0.60
N GLY A 202 -3.61 3.49 0.21
CA GLY A 202 -3.20 3.35 1.60
C GLY A 202 -2.06 2.35 1.79
N PHE A 203 -1.23 2.62 2.80
CA PHE A 203 -0.35 1.63 3.42
C PHE A 203 -0.69 1.50 4.91
N MET A 204 -0.81 0.27 5.40
CA MET A 204 -0.80 -0.05 6.83
C MET A 204 0.13 -1.23 7.07
N ASP A 205 0.82 -1.21 8.20
CA ASP A 205 1.58 -2.35 8.70
C ASP A 205 0.60 -3.42 9.19
N ARG A 206 0.34 -4.46 8.37
CA ARG A 206 -0.45 -5.64 8.76
C ARG A 206 0.48 -6.62 9.48
N ILE A 207 0.07 -7.14 10.64
CA ILE A 207 0.88 -8.10 11.42
C ILE A 207 1.20 -9.32 10.55
N LEU A 208 2.40 -9.37 9.99
CA LEU A 208 3.02 -10.55 9.40
C LEU A 208 4.41 -10.66 10.01
N ASP A 209 4.68 -11.80 10.65
CA ASP A 209 5.93 -12.09 11.35
C ASP A 209 7.14 -12.07 10.40
N GLY A 210 8.17 -11.26 10.71
CA GLY A 210 9.57 -11.63 10.42
C GLY A 210 10.48 -10.64 9.68
N GLY A 211 11.66 -10.39 10.28
CA GLY A 211 12.93 -10.12 9.60
C GLY A 211 13.34 -8.65 9.35
N ASP A 212 14.66 -8.42 9.26
CA ASP A 212 15.33 -7.12 9.08
C ASP A 212 14.84 -6.29 7.86
N ARG A 213 14.13 -6.91 6.90
CA ARG A 213 13.58 -6.22 5.72
C ARG A 213 12.21 -5.58 5.96
N TRP A 214 11.47 -5.99 7.00
CA TRP A 214 10.16 -5.42 7.35
C TRP A 214 10.27 -3.96 7.81
N GLN A 215 11.29 -3.64 8.61
CA GLN A 215 11.51 -2.27 9.07
C GLN A 215 11.79 -1.33 7.89
N SER A 216 12.55 -1.80 6.89
CA SER A 216 12.86 -1.01 5.70
C SER A 216 11.64 -0.69 4.83
N SER A 217 10.64 -1.59 4.74
CA SER A 217 9.41 -1.32 3.97
C SER A 217 8.50 -0.32 4.69
N ILE A 218 8.40 -0.39 6.03
CA ILE A 218 7.66 0.60 6.83
C ILE A 218 8.33 1.97 6.74
N LEU A 219 9.65 2.05 6.94
CA LEU A 219 10.39 3.31 6.84
C LEU A 219 10.30 3.91 5.45
N ARG A 220 10.30 3.07 4.40
CA ARG A 220 10.05 3.53 3.03
C ARG A 220 8.64 4.09 2.89
N ALA A 221 7.61 3.36 3.30
CA ALA A 221 6.23 3.83 3.21
C ALA A 221 6.01 5.12 4.02
N ALA A 222 6.46 5.18 5.27
CA ALA A 222 6.41 6.39 6.09
C ALA A 222 7.22 7.55 5.50
N GLY A 223 8.34 7.23 4.84
CA GLY A 223 9.22 8.21 4.20
C GLY A 223 8.72 8.73 2.86
N THR A 224 7.83 8.01 2.15
CA THR A 224 7.36 8.41 0.81
C THR A 224 5.89 8.81 0.76
N SER A 225 5.04 8.31 1.66
CA SER A 225 3.59 8.58 1.63
C SER A 225 3.24 10.06 1.76
N GLN A 226 2.16 10.52 1.14
CA GLN A 226 1.81 11.95 1.15
C GLN A 226 1.11 12.39 2.43
N VAL A 227 0.34 11.52 3.08
CA VAL A 227 -0.39 11.85 4.32
C VAL A 227 -0.17 10.76 5.36
N MET A 228 0.05 11.12 6.62
CA MET A 228 -0.04 10.18 7.75
C MET A 228 -1.39 10.33 8.42
N VAL A 229 -2.13 9.24 8.56
CA VAL A 229 -3.32 9.15 9.41
C VAL A 229 -2.91 8.47 10.71
N SER A 230 -2.93 9.19 11.82
CA SER A 230 -2.53 8.66 13.13
C SER A 230 -3.76 8.32 13.96
N LEU A 231 -4.00 7.05 14.24
CA LEU A 231 -5.09 6.57 15.09
C LEU A 231 -4.77 6.78 16.58
N VAL A 232 -5.03 8.00 17.07
CA VAL A 232 -4.69 8.45 18.41
C VAL A 232 -5.57 7.74 19.45
N SER A 233 -4.91 7.12 20.42
CA SER A 233 -5.48 6.39 21.55
C SER A 233 -4.47 6.38 22.71
N GLY A 234 -4.87 5.98 23.92
CA GLY A 234 -3.93 5.81 25.03
C GLY A 234 -2.72 4.91 24.69
N PRO A 235 -2.92 3.72 24.10
CA PRO A 235 -1.82 2.88 23.62
C PRO A 235 -0.94 3.54 22.54
N TYR A 236 -1.49 4.42 21.70
CA TYR A 236 -0.73 5.16 20.69
C TYR A 236 0.40 5.98 21.32
N PHE A 237 0.11 6.69 22.41
CA PHE A 237 1.10 7.53 23.11
C PHE A 237 2.30 6.76 23.68
N ARG A 238 2.15 5.45 23.89
CA ARG A 238 3.19 4.59 24.46
C ARG A 238 3.90 3.73 23.42
N SER A 239 3.47 3.77 22.15
CA SER A 239 4.01 2.92 21.09
C SER A 239 5.30 3.53 20.53
N PRO A 240 6.47 2.84 20.66
CA PRO A 240 7.72 3.33 20.11
C PRO A 240 7.69 3.45 18.59
N TRP A 241 6.97 2.54 17.92
CA TRP A 241 6.78 2.57 16.46
C TRP A 241 5.97 3.78 16.02
N CYS A 242 4.90 4.14 16.74
CA CYS A 242 4.11 5.31 16.41
C CYS A 242 4.93 6.60 16.58
N ALA A 243 5.78 6.69 17.60
CA ALA A 243 6.68 7.82 17.78
C ALA A 243 7.73 7.93 16.66
N LEU A 244 8.27 6.80 16.21
CA LEU A 244 9.20 6.74 15.06
C LEU A 244 8.52 7.24 13.78
N GLU A 245 7.36 6.68 13.43
CA GLU A 245 6.57 7.07 12.25
C GLU A 245 6.24 8.57 12.28
N TRP A 246 5.77 9.06 13.43
CA TRP A 246 5.49 10.48 13.65
C TRP A 246 6.72 11.36 13.44
N SER A 247 7.87 10.95 13.98
CA SER A 247 9.13 11.67 13.78
C SER A 247 9.55 11.71 12.31
N VAL A 248 9.38 10.62 11.56
CA VAL A 248 9.68 10.59 10.11
C VAL A 248 8.83 11.62 9.38
N PHE A 249 7.50 11.61 9.58
CA PHE A 249 6.61 12.57 8.93
C PHE A 249 6.84 14.02 9.37
N SER A 250 7.11 14.27 10.65
CA SER A 250 7.30 15.63 11.19
C SER A 250 8.56 16.33 10.64
N ARG A 251 9.55 15.56 10.18
CA ARG A 251 10.79 16.09 9.58
C ARG A 251 10.65 16.38 8.08
N ARG A 252 9.54 15.98 7.45
CA ARG A 252 9.35 16.11 6.00
C ARG A 252 8.84 17.50 5.65
N ARG A 253 9.42 18.07 4.60
CA ARG A 253 9.03 19.39 4.10
C ARG A 253 7.71 19.28 3.34
N VAL A 254 6.72 20.08 3.74
CA VAL A 254 5.45 20.24 3.03
C VAL A 254 5.56 21.46 2.14
N VAL A 255 5.32 21.29 0.84
CA VAL A 255 5.32 22.38 -0.15
C VAL A 255 3.93 22.52 -0.75
N SER A 256 3.47 23.76 -0.94
CA SER A 256 2.22 23.99 -1.68
C SER A 256 2.46 23.75 -3.16
N ARG A 257 1.50 23.09 -3.82
CA ARG A 257 1.52 22.90 -5.28
C ARG A 257 1.17 24.19 -6.02
N ASP A 258 0.39 25.07 -5.40
CA ASP A 258 -0.08 26.34 -6.00
C ASP A 258 0.76 27.56 -5.55
N GLY A 259 1.89 27.35 -4.89
CA GLY A 259 2.78 28.42 -4.43
C GLY A 259 2.24 29.25 -3.25
N LEU A 260 1.14 28.83 -2.63
CA LEU A 260 0.63 29.41 -1.40
C LEU A 260 1.52 29.03 -0.23
N ASP A 261 1.63 29.89 0.77
CA ASP A 261 2.46 29.62 1.92
C ASP A 261 1.92 28.42 2.74
N PRO A 262 2.68 27.32 2.91
CA PRO A 262 2.27 26.18 3.73
C PRO A 262 2.45 26.43 5.24
N HIS A 263 2.72 27.67 5.70
CA HIS A 263 2.99 28.00 7.11
C HIS A 263 2.13 27.21 8.10
N GLY A 264 2.81 26.40 8.94
CA GLY A 264 2.21 25.60 10.01
C GLY A 264 1.47 24.33 9.58
N ARG A 265 1.45 23.96 8.30
CA ARG A 265 0.81 22.72 7.84
C ARG A 265 1.74 21.53 7.98
N THR A 266 1.20 20.45 8.52
CA THR A 266 1.85 19.14 8.55
C THR A 266 1.14 18.18 7.60
N ALA A 267 1.85 17.14 7.20
CA ALA A 267 1.29 15.99 6.47
C ALA A 267 0.56 15.01 7.39
N ILE A 268 0.38 15.36 8.67
CA ILE A 268 -0.09 14.47 9.72
C ILE A 268 -1.53 14.83 10.05
N VAL A 269 -2.40 13.83 10.04
CA VAL A 269 -3.81 13.92 10.36
C VAL A 269 -4.07 13.03 11.58
N PRO A 270 -4.03 13.59 12.81
CA PRO A 270 -4.34 12.85 14.02
C PRO A 270 -5.84 12.62 14.12
N VAL A 271 -6.27 11.36 14.21
CA VAL A 271 -7.67 10.94 14.26
C VAL A 271 -7.93 10.31 15.61
N LEU A 272 -8.97 10.78 16.32
CA LEU A 272 -9.40 10.17 17.58
C LEU A 272 -9.91 8.75 17.32
N TRP A 273 -9.12 7.74 17.68
CA TRP A 273 -9.48 6.34 17.50
C TRP A 273 -10.32 5.83 18.66
N THR A 274 -9.83 6.05 19.88
CA THR A 274 -10.56 5.80 21.13
C THR A 274 -10.36 6.99 22.07
N PRO A 275 -11.35 7.35 22.90
CA PRO A 275 -11.17 8.36 23.93
C PRO A 275 -10.06 7.97 24.90
N PHE A 276 -9.38 8.98 25.44
CA PHE A 276 -8.31 8.85 26.43
C PHE A 276 -8.41 9.98 27.46
N SER A 277 -7.98 9.69 28.68
CA SER A 277 -7.93 10.67 29.79
C SER A 277 -6.51 11.16 30.09
N GLU A 278 -5.50 10.55 29.46
CA GLU A 278 -4.10 10.90 29.61
C GLU A 278 -3.78 12.24 28.90
N PRO A 279 -2.85 13.07 29.42
CA PRO A 279 -2.39 14.26 28.72
C PRO A 279 -1.80 13.92 27.35
N VAL A 280 -2.17 14.70 26.33
CA VAL A 280 -1.65 14.52 24.96
C VAL A 280 -0.15 14.87 24.93
N PRO A 281 0.73 13.98 24.42
CA PRO A 281 2.15 14.28 24.26
C PRO A 281 2.42 15.52 23.40
N ALA A 282 3.48 16.27 23.71
CA ALA A 282 3.73 17.59 23.11
C ALA A 282 3.81 17.60 21.57
N PRO A 283 4.45 16.63 20.88
CA PRO A 283 4.47 16.60 19.42
C PRO A 283 3.08 16.41 18.81
N ILE A 284 2.22 15.61 19.46
CA ILE A 284 0.86 15.36 19.01
C ILE A 284 -0.02 16.60 19.28
N ALA A 285 0.12 17.22 20.46
CA ALA A 285 -0.62 18.42 20.83
C ALA A 285 -0.28 19.64 19.95
N ALA A 286 0.90 19.65 19.32
CA ALA A 286 1.30 20.69 18.36
C ALA A 286 0.59 20.57 17.00
N VAL A 287 -0.10 19.45 16.73
CA VAL A 287 -0.88 19.22 15.52
C VAL A 287 -2.37 19.16 15.86
N GLN A 288 -3.18 19.91 15.11
CA GLN A 288 -4.62 19.92 15.34
C GLN A 288 -5.23 18.53 15.05
N MET A 289 -5.94 17.97 16.04
CA MET A 289 -6.75 16.76 15.85
C MET A 289 -7.78 16.98 14.74
N PHE A 290 -7.94 15.98 13.89
CA PHE A 290 -8.99 15.95 12.88
C PHE A 290 -10.35 16.10 13.54
N THR A 291 -11.11 17.09 13.08
CA THR A 291 -12.51 17.30 13.47
C THR A 291 -13.32 17.43 12.18
N PRO A 292 -14.29 16.54 11.94
CA PRO A 292 -15.11 16.59 10.74
C PRO A 292 -15.98 17.85 10.75
N THR A 293 -16.04 18.54 9.61
CA THR A 293 -16.85 19.76 9.43
C THR A 293 -17.91 19.56 8.36
N GLY A 294 -19.07 20.21 8.51
CA GLY A 294 -20.17 20.13 7.54
C GLY A 294 -20.74 18.71 7.44
N LEU A 295 -20.90 18.04 8.58
CA LEU A 295 -21.66 16.80 8.67
C LEU A 295 -23.16 17.12 8.61
N PRO A 296 -23.99 16.26 7.97
CA PRO A 296 -25.45 16.45 7.95
C PRO A 296 -26.08 16.40 9.34
N ASP A 297 -25.53 15.56 10.22
CA ASP A 297 -25.92 15.44 11.62
C ASP A 297 -24.80 15.98 12.51
N GLU A 298 -25.03 17.12 13.16
CA GLU A 298 -24.05 17.73 14.06
C GLU A 298 -23.80 16.90 15.33
N SER A 299 -24.76 16.05 15.73
CA SER A 299 -24.59 15.17 16.89
C SER A 299 -23.50 14.12 16.68
N ALA A 300 -23.21 13.76 15.42
CA ALA A 300 -22.11 12.88 15.06
C ALA A 300 -20.74 13.41 15.52
N ILE A 301 -20.55 14.74 15.59
CA ILE A 301 -19.30 15.34 16.10
C ILE A 301 -19.16 15.10 17.60
N ALA A 302 -20.26 15.23 18.35
CA ALA A 302 -20.27 14.98 19.78
C ALA A 302 -19.99 13.50 20.07
N LEU A 303 -20.70 12.59 19.39
CA LEU A 303 -20.48 11.15 19.49
C LEU A 303 -19.05 10.76 19.11
N TYR A 304 -18.50 11.37 18.06
CA TYR A 304 -17.11 11.14 17.66
C TYR A 304 -16.11 11.50 18.77
N ARG A 305 -16.31 12.62 19.46
CA ARG A 305 -15.44 13.05 20.57
C ARG A 305 -15.57 12.15 21.80
N GLU A 306 -16.77 11.64 22.04
CA GLU A 306 -17.05 10.78 23.20
C GLU A 306 -16.59 9.35 22.99
N GLU A 307 -16.82 8.78 21.81
CA GLU A 307 -16.62 7.36 21.51
C GLU A 307 -15.38 7.06 20.67
N GLY A 308 -14.85 8.05 19.93
CA GLY A 308 -13.85 7.84 18.88
C GLY A 308 -14.38 7.03 17.70
N LEU A 309 -13.60 6.90 16.62
CA LEU A 309 -14.02 6.12 15.45
C LEU A 309 -14.29 4.65 15.77
N MET A 310 -13.49 4.06 16.66
CA MET A 310 -13.66 2.65 17.02
C MET A 310 -14.98 2.41 17.77
N GLY A 311 -15.36 3.32 18.66
CA GLY A 311 -16.61 3.22 19.39
C GLY A 311 -17.80 3.31 18.45
N LEU A 312 -17.84 4.32 17.57
CA LEU A 312 -18.89 4.48 16.57
C LEU A 312 -19.06 3.23 15.68
N ALA A 313 -17.95 2.61 15.29
CA ALA A 313 -17.95 1.38 14.49
C ALA A 313 -18.51 0.16 15.24
N GLN A 314 -18.45 0.15 16.59
CA GLN A 314 -18.89 -0.95 17.44
C GLN A 314 -20.28 -0.76 18.05
N THR A 315 -20.73 0.48 18.29
CA THR A 315 -21.99 0.80 18.97
C THR A 315 -23.19 0.91 18.04
N GLY A 316 -23.03 0.57 16.76
CA GLY A 316 -24.11 0.59 15.77
C GLY A 316 -24.37 1.97 15.15
N GLN A 317 -23.48 2.95 15.41
CA GLN A 317 -23.56 4.31 14.86
C GLN A 317 -22.96 4.39 13.43
N ALA A 318 -23.37 3.46 12.56
CA ALA A 318 -22.79 3.29 11.23
C ALA A 318 -22.85 4.57 10.39
N ALA A 319 -23.98 5.27 10.38
CA ALA A 319 -24.13 6.52 9.62
C ALA A 319 -23.16 7.63 10.09
N ALA A 320 -22.91 7.74 11.40
CA ALA A 320 -21.95 8.70 11.94
C ALA A 320 -20.52 8.28 11.58
N TYR A 321 -20.18 7.00 11.74
CA TYR A 321 -18.89 6.45 11.32
C TYR A 321 -18.62 6.72 9.84
N ASP A 322 -19.52 6.29 8.94
CA ASP A 322 -19.37 6.41 7.49
C ASP A 322 -19.20 7.88 7.07
N ALA A 323 -20.00 8.78 7.65
CA ALA A 323 -19.90 10.21 7.35
C ALA A 323 -18.56 10.81 7.78
N ILE A 324 -17.99 10.37 8.91
CA ILE A 324 -16.70 10.84 9.40
C ILE A 324 -15.55 10.26 8.56
N VAL A 325 -15.58 8.98 8.22
CA VAL A 325 -14.58 8.35 7.35
C VAL A 325 -14.60 9.00 5.96
N TRP A 326 -15.78 9.32 5.43
CA TRP A 326 -15.91 10.11 4.20
C TRP A 326 -15.27 11.49 4.30
N LYS A 327 -15.53 12.25 5.39
CA LYS A 327 -14.88 13.56 5.59
C LYS A 327 -13.37 13.44 5.74
N LEU A 328 -12.87 12.37 6.34
CA LEU A 328 -11.45 12.08 6.44
C LEU A 328 -10.85 11.80 5.06
N ALA A 329 -11.49 10.97 4.23
CA ALA A 329 -11.05 10.70 2.86
C ALA A 329 -10.98 11.99 2.01
N MET A 330 -12.01 12.85 2.10
CA MET A 330 -12.00 14.17 1.47
C MET A 330 -10.87 15.07 1.98
N HIS A 331 -10.53 14.98 3.26
CA HIS A 331 -9.43 15.74 3.85
C HIS A 331 -8.07 15.25 3.33
N ILE A 332 -7.86 13.94 3.24
CA ILE A 332 -6.66 13.33 2.65
C ILE A 332 -6.52 13.75 1.18
N GLN A 333 -7.59 13.64 0.38
CA GLN A 333 -7.59 14.07 -1.02
C GLN A 333 -7.26 15.56 -1.15
N ARG A 334 -7.79 16.41 -0.26
CA ARG A 334 -7.46 17.84 -0.23
C ARG A 334 -6.00 18.08 0.09
N ILE A 335 -5.41 17.37 1.05
CA ILE A 335 -3.98 17.51 1.35
C ILE A 335 -3.16 17.08 0.13
N HIS A 336 -3.46 15.90 -0.43
CA HIS A 336 -2.77 15.34 -1.59
C HIS A 336 -2.81 16.25 -2.83
N SER A 337 -3.96 16.86 -3.10
CA SER A 337 -4.17 17.75 -4.26
C SER A 337 -3.55 19.14 -4.11
N ASN A 338 -3.43 19.67 -2.90
CA ASN A 338 -2.95 21.04 -2.67
C ASN A 338 -1.48 21.11 -2.20
N TYR A 339 -0.97 20.03 -1.62
CA TYR A 339 0.37 19.97 -1.06
C TYR A 339 1.12 18.74 -1.58
N ARG A 340 2.44 18.89 -1.58
CA ARG A 340 3.38 17.82 -1.80
C ARG A 340 4.25 17.68 -0.57
N VAL A 341 4.41 16.44 -0.11
CA VAL A 341 5.24 16.12 1.05
C VAL A 341 6.48 15.45 0.55
N GLU A 342 7.60 16.16 0.65
CA GLU A 342 8.86 15.67 0.09
C GLU A 342 9.27 14.36 0.77
N PRO A 343 9.73 13.37 -0.02
CA PRO A 343 10.13 12.09 0.55
C PRO A 343 11.39 12.26 1.40
N LEU A 344 11.39 11.60 2.55
CA LEU A 344 12.55 11.45 3.43
C LEU A 344 12.51 10.03 3.99
N VAL A 345 13.22 9.11 3.33
CA VAL A 345 13.32 7.71 3.78
C VAL A 345 14.55 7.59 4.67
N PRO A 346 14.39 7.26 5.97
CA PRO A 346 15.52 7.00 6.85
C PRO A 346 16.27 5.72 6.44
N ASP A 347 17.59 5.72 6.60
CA ASP A 347 18.43 4.53 6.36
C ASP A 347 18.22 3.43 7.42
N GLY A 348 17.67 3.80 8.58
CA GLY A 348 17.42 2.94 9.72
C GLY A 348 16.61 3.65 10.81
N ILE A 349 16.42 2.98 11.96
CA ILE A 349 15.71 3.57 13.11
C ILE A 349 16.64 4.34 14.04
N GLU A 350 17.95 4.23 13.84
CA GLU A 350 18.98 4.89 14.65
C GLU A 350 18.86 6.42 14.54
N GLY A 351 18.77 7.11 15.68
CA GLY A 351 18.65 8.58 15.73
C GLY A 351 17.23 9.13 15.49
N LEU A 352 16.24 8.25 15.31
CA LEU A 352 14.83 8.64 15.34
C LEU A 352 14.28 8.50 16.78
N PRO A 353 13.60 9.53 17.32
CA PRO A 353 12.85 9.43 18.57
C PRO A 353 11.87 8.26 18.55
N ASN A 354 11.95 7.40 19.57
CA ASN A 354 11.07 6.26 19.77
C ASN A 354 10.10 6.49 20.95
N SER A 355 9.90 7.74 21.33
CA SER A 355 8.90 8.24 22.28
C SER A 355 8.44 9.64 21.84
N PHE A 356 7.20 10.00 22.20
CA PHE A 356 6.62 11.31 21.92
C PHE A 356 7.05 12.38 22.92
#